data_AF-M5T9Y1-F1
#
_entry.id   AF-M5T9Y1-F1
#
_cell.length_a   1.000
_cell.length_b   1.000
_cell.length_c   1.000
_cell.angle_alpha   90.00
_cell.angle_beta   90.00
_cell.angle_gamma   90.00
#
_symmetry.space_group_name_H-M   'P 1'
#
loop_
_entity.id
_entity.type
_entity.pdbx_description
1 polymer ?
#
loop_
_entity_poly.entity_id
_entity_poly.type
_entity_poly.pdbx_seq_one_letter_code
_entity_poly.pdbx_strand_id
1 'polypeptide(L)'
;MFGILLFIGSLGIADEAARRPNTVILMTDDQRWDCFGGYGRSEFETLHIDLLADNGVIHDNAYDAVTICMPSRVTMMTRSYLSNHRVGITAPCERTLSQNDFASSYPVLLKQANYRTGFIGKLAFGPRVQQGNFRAAFTTAEGWGRFSQTIEGGRQNNAIELRYGTLSLKELTLDTGLEFEATKAEITVNGDRIESQWKLQAERAAIAFPSGLDLTAGQIMVVKMS
;
A
#
# COMPACT_ATOMS: atom_id res chain seq x y z
N MET A 1 60.38 -22.84 29.69
CA MET A 1 59.91 -24.24 29.84
C MET A 1 58.71 -24.17 30.78
N PHE A 2 57.44 -24.27 30.40
CA PHE A 2 56.75 -24.72 29.18
C PHE A 2 55.65 -23.70 28.83
N GLY A 3 55.44 -23.44 27.53
CA GLY A 3 54.29 -22.71 27.02
C GLY A 3 53.26 -23.71 26.47
N ILE A 4 51.98 -23.53 26.80
CA ILE A 4 50.86 -24.22 26.17
C ILE A 4 50.25 -23.24 25.17
N LEU A 5 50.45 -23.51 23.88
CA LEU A 5 49.74 -22.86 22.78
C LEU A 5 48.45 -23.66 22.55
N LEU A 6 47.30 -23.12 22.94
CA LEU A 6 46.00 -23.73 22.66
C LEU A 6 45.49 -23.17 21.33
N PHE A 7 45.66 -23.95 20.25
CA PHE A 7 44.99 -23.72 18.98
C PHE A 7 43.51 -24.05 19.17
N ILE A 8 42.68 -23.06 19.50
CA ILE A 8 41.24 -23.18 19.33
C ILE A 8 40.99 -23.03 17.84
N GLY A 9 40.80 -24.16 17.17
CA GLY A 9 40.35 -24.20 15.79
C GLY A 9 39.09 -23.36 15.66
N SER A 10 39.10 -22.44 14.69
CA SER A 10 37.89 -21.76 14.27
C SER A 10 36.87 -22.83 13.89
N LEU A 11 35.82 -22.99 14.70
CA LEU A 11 34.57 -23.50 14.17
C LEU A 11 34.18 -22.49 13.09
N GLY A 12 34.43 -22.86 11.84
CA GLY A 12 33.76 -22.24 10.72
C GLY A 12 32.28 -22.48 10.94
N ILE A 13 31.61 -21.50 11.55
CA ILE A 13 30.20 -21.28 11.26
C ILE A 13 30.21 -21.02 9.77
N ALA A 14 29.83 -22.04 9.00
CA ALA A 14 29.53 -21.86 7.60
C ALA A 14 28.57 -20.67 7.55
N ASP A 15 29.03 -19.61 6.90
CA ASP A 15 28.24 -18.46 6.54
C ASP A 15 27.13 -18.99 5.61
N GLU A 16 26.07 -19.52 6.21
CA GLU A 16 24.79 -19.66 5.55
C GLU A 16 24.36 -18.23 5.29
N ALA A 17 24.89 -17.67 4.19
CA ALA A 17 24.69 -16.31 3.74
C ALA A 17 23.23 -15.96 4.01
N ALA A 18 22.99 -15.18 5.07
CA ALA A 18 21.71 -15.14 5.76
C ALA A 18 20.61 -14.93 4.72
N ARG A 19 19.89 -16.01 4.39
CA ARG A 19 18.92 -15.99 3.30
C ARG A 19 17.88 -14.95 3.68
N ARG A 20 17.81 -13.87 2.90
CA ARG A 20 16.82 -12.81 3.08
C ARG A 20 15.43 -13.43 2.90
N PRO A 21 14.61 -13.54 3.96
CA PRO A 21 13.35 -14.26 3.87
C PRO A 21 12.34 -13.46 3.06
N ASN A 22 11.47 -14.12 2.30
CA ASN A 22 10.29 -13.46 1.79
C ASN A 22 9.30 -13.25 2.93
N THR A 23 8.75 -12.05 3.06
CA THR A 23 7.76 -11.72 4.10
C THR A 23 6.39 -11.52 3.45
N VAL A 24 5.38 -12.23 3.96
CA VAL A 24 3.97 -12.05 3.58
C VAL A 24 3.20 -11.58 4.80
N ILE A 25 2.53 -10.43 4.69
CA ILE A 25 1.66 -9.89 5.73
C ILE A 25 0.23 -10.16 5.32
N LEU A 26 -0.42 -11.11 6.00
CA LEU A 26 -1.85 -11.37 5.85
C LEU A 26 -2.57 -10.59 6.93
N MET A 27 -3.47 -9.69 6.52
CA MET A 27 -4.25 -8.87 7.44
C MET A 27 -5.71 -8.88 7.00
N THR A 28 -6.58 -9.29 7.91
CA THR A 28 -8.03 -9.29 7.74
C THR A 28 -8.63 -7.99 8.28
N ASP A 29 -9.88 -7.70 7.89
CA ASP A 29 -10.63 -6.54 8.39
C ASP A 29 -11.73 -7.03 9.33
N ASP A 30 -11.91 -6.34 10.47
CA ASP A 30 -12.92 -6.64 11.50
C ASP A 30 -12.94 -8.09 12.02
N GLN A 31 -11.84 -8.85 11.87
CA GLN A 31 -11.74 -10.19 12.41
C GLN A 31 -11.63 -10.14 13.93
N ARG A 32 -12.58 -10.77 14.61
CA ARG A 32 -12.45 -11.05 16.04
C ARG A 32 -11.33 -12.05 16.28
N TRP A 33 -10.61 -11.87 17.39
CA TRP A 33 -9.53 -12.75 17.78
C TRP A 33 -10.02 -14.20 17.98
N ASP A 34 -11.25 -14.42 18.45
CA ASP A 34 -11.80 -15.74 18.77
C ASP A 34 -12.56 -16.42 17.60
N CYS A 35 -12.20 -16.13 16.35
CA CYS A 35 -12.89 -16.65 15.15
C CYS A 35 -12.11 -17.71 14.36
N PHE A 36 -11.20 -18.46 14.98
CA PHE A 36 -10.46 -19.55 14.31
C PHE A 36 -9.97 -20.61 15.29
N GLY A 37 -9.69 -21.80 14.75
CA GLY A 37 -9.35 -23.03 15.49
C GLY A 37 -8.10 -22.89 16.37
N GLY A 38 -7.11 -22.08 15.95
CA GLY A 38 -5.91 -21.76 16.74
C GLY A 38 -6.18 -21.17 18.15
N TYR A 39 -7.37 -20.63 18.41
CA TYR A 39 -7.81 -20.20 19.75
C TYR A 39 -8.83 -21.16 20.40
N GLY A 40 -8.86 -22.42 19.97
CA GLY A 40 -9.69 -23.48 20.55
C GLY A 40 -11.16 -23.47 20.11
N ARG A 41 -11.48 -22.84 18.98
CA ARG A 41 -12.85 -22.69 18.46
C ARG A 41 -13.12 -23.67 17.33
N SER A 42 -13.75 -24.78 17.66
CA SER A 42 -14.07 -25.85 16.71
C SER A 42 -15.27 -25.54 15.81
N GLU A 43 -16.02 -24.47 16.09
CA GLU A 43 -17.18 -24.08 15.27
C GLU A 43 -16.78 -23.41 13.94
N PHE A 44 -15.52 -22.98 13.81
CA PHE A 44 -15.00 -22.33 12.60
C PHE A 44 -14.06 -23.26 11.84
N GLU A 45 -14.34 -23.47 10.55
CA GLU A 45 -13.47 -24.24 9.66
C GLU A 45 -12.37 -23.34 9.07
N THR A 46 -11.21 -23.26 9.75
CA THR A 46 -10.11 -22.36 9.41
C THR A 46 -8.82 -23.08 9.03
N LEU A 47 -8.94 -24.21 8.32
CA LEU A 47 -7.87 -25.18 8.03
C LEU A 47 -6.50 -24.57 7.70
N HIS A 48 -6.44 -23.59 6.79
CA HIS A 48 -5.16 -22.99 6.39
C HIS A 48 -4.56 -22.05 7.44
N ILE A 49 -5.40 -21.36 8.22
CA ILE A 49 -4.95 -20.49 9.32
C ILE A 49 -4.49 -21.36 10.49
N ASP A 50 -5.20 -22.45 10.76
CA ASP A 50 -4.84 -23.39 11.82
C ASP A 50 -3.51 -24.09 11.50
N LEU A 51 -3.29 -24.47 10.23
CA LEU A 51 -1.98 -24.96 9.77
C LEU A 51 -0.85 -23.93 9.95
N LEU A 52 -1.11 -22.64 9.72
CA LEU A 52 -0.13 -21.59 9.97
C LEU A 52 0.15 -21.43 11.48
N ALA A 53 -0.89 -21.57 12.30
CA ALA A 53 -0.79 -21.48 13.75
C ALA A 53 0.04 -22.64 14.33
N ASP A 54 -0.20 -23.87 13.87
CA ASP A 54 0.51 -25.10 14.28
C ASP A 54 1.99 -25.09 13.88
N ASN A 55 2.34 -24.39 12.80
CA ASN A 55 3.72 -24.27 12.29
C ASN A 55 4.38 -22.93 12.66
N GLY A 56 3.76 -22.15 13.55
CA GLY A 56 4.16 -20.79 13.85
C GLY A 56 4.12 -20.44 15.32
N VAL A 57 3.95 -19.16 15.60
CA VAL A 57 3.79 -18.63 16.96
C VAL A 57 2.46 -17.88 17.00
N ILE A 58 1.61 -18.24 17.95
CA ILE A 58 0.39 -17.51 18.27
C ILE A 58 0.71 -16.50 19.37
N HIS A 59 0.22 -15.27 19.20
CA HIS A 59 0.28 -14.26 20.25
C HIS A 59 -1.08 -14.14 20.93
N ASP A 60 -1.21 -14.67 22.15
CA ASP A 60 -2.48 -14.63 22.91
C ASP A 60 -2.88 -13.21 23.36
N ASN A 61 -1.92 -12.29 23.36
CA ASN A 61 -2.09 -10.91 23.83
C ASN A 61 -1.59 -9.91 22.78
N ALA A 62 -2.20 -9.95 21.59
CA ALA A 62 -1.98 -8.96 20.54
C ALA A 62 -3.14 -7.96 20.51
N TYR A 63 -2.82 -6.65 20.59
CA TYR A 63 -3.82 -5.59 20.68
C TYR A 63 -3.68 -4.60 19.52
N ASP A 64 -4.81 -4.16 19.00
CA ASP A 64 -4.85 -2.98 18.14
C ASP A 64 -4.45 -1.74 18.95
N ALA A 65 -3.56 -0.93 18.38
CA ALA A 65 -3.24 0.37 18.97
C ALA A 65 -4.39 1.37 18.82
N VAL A 66 -5.28 1.16 17.84
CA VAL A 66 -6.47 1.96 17.58
C VAL A 66 -7.59 1.07 17.04
N THR A 67 -8.78 1.10 17.62
CA THR A 67 -9.92 0.25 17.24
C THR A 67 -10.74 0.82 16.07
N ILE A 68 -10.08 1.41 15.06
CA ILE A 68 -10.71 1.96 13.85
C ILE A 68 -9.82 1.66 12.64
N CYS A 69 -10.42 1.22 11.54
CA CYS A 69 -9.74 0.66 10.36
C CYS A 69 -8.54 1.48 9.84
N MET A 70 -8.77 2.71 9.40
CA MET A 70 -7.72 3.56 8.82
C MET A 70 -6.58 3.88 9.81
N PRO A 71 -6.83 4.46 11.00
CA PRO A 71 -5.77 4.78 11.95
C PRO A 71 -5.05 3.52 12.48
N SER A 72 -5.73 2.36 12.61
CA SER A 72 -5.09 1.08 12.96
C SER A 72 -4.05 0.70 11.89
N ARG A 73 -4.46 0.69 10.61
CA ARG A 73 -3.58 0.37 9.49
C ARG A 73 -2.40 1.32 9.38
N VAL A 74 -2.62 2.61 9.62
CA VAL A 74 -1.56 3.62 9.63
C VAL A 74 -0.60 3.37 10.80
N THR A 75 -1.11 3.08 11.99
CA THR A 75 -0.28 2.77 13.17
C THR A 75 0.62 1.56 12.89
N MET A 76 0.05 0.47 12.40
CA MET A 76 0.80 -0.74 12.03
C MET A 76 1.85 -0.45 10.94
N MET A 77 1.46 0.28 9.89
CA MET A 77 2.32 0.55 8.75
C MET A 77 3.51 1.46 9.09
N THR A 78 3.27 2.50 9.89
CA THR A 78 4.27 3.52 10.21
C THR A 78 5.07 3.21 11.47
N ARG A 79 4.61 2.25 12.28
CA ARG A 79 5.18 1.93 13.61
C ARG A 79 5.11 3.14 14.55
N SER A 80 4.09 3.99 14.36
CA SER A 80 3.90 5.24 15.10
C SER A 80 2.49 5.25 15.68
N TYR A 81 2.34 5.71 16.93
CA TYR A 81 1.03 5.80 17.57
C TYR A 81 0.16 6.90 16.96
N LEU A 82 -1.16 6.78 17.12
CA LEU A 82 -2.14 7.78 16.68
C LEU A 82 -1.84 9.20 17.18
N SER A 83 -1.32 9.35 18.40
CA SER A 83 -0.93 10.65 18.94
C SER A 83 0.14 11.37 18.11
N ASN A 84 0.96 10.62 17.38
CA ASN A 84 2.01 11.16 16.51
C ASN A 84 1.47 11.43 15.10
N HIS A 85 0.93 10.42 14.43
CA HIS A 85 0.53 10.54 13.02
C HIS A 85 -0.83 11.25 12.83
N ARG A 86 -1.72 11.23 13.83
CA ARG A 86 -3.01 11.93 13.90
C ARG A 86 -4.00 11.70 12.74
N VAL A 87 -3.69 10.78 11.84
CA VAL A 87 -4.53 10.41 10.69
C VAL A 87 -5.87 9.80 11.13
N GLY A 88 -6.96 10.23 10.51
CA GLY A 88 -8.26 9.58 10.59
C GLY A 88 -9.20 10.22 11.58
N ILE A 89 -8.91 10.13 12.88
CA ILE A 89 -9.89 10.39 13.95
C ILE A 89 -9.51 11.52 14.91
N THR A 90 -8.36 12.17 14.69
CA THR A 90 -7.92 13.32 15.49
C THR A 90 -8.31 14.62 14.79
N ALA A 91 -8.77 15.64 15.52
CA ALA A 91 -9.05 16.96 14.95
C ALA A 91 -7.75 17.77 14.72
N PRO A 92 -7.63 18.56 13.62
CA PRO A 92 -8.50 18.50 12.43
C PRO A 92 -8.39 17.12 11.76
N CYS A 93 -9.52 16.57 11.32
CA CYS A 93 -9.65 15.22 10.76
C CYS A 93 -8.89 15.12 9.42
N GLU A 94 -7.57 15.02 9.51
CA GLU A 94 -6.69 14.80 8.37
C GLU A 94 -6.68 13.31 8.06
N ARG A 95 -6.95 12.95 6.81
CA ARG A 95 -6.91 11.55 6.36
C ARG A 95 -5.76 11.26 5.43
N THR A 96 -4.92 12.26 5.22
CA THR A 96 -3.66 12.13 4.49
C THR A 96 -2.57 11.75 5.47
N LEU A 97 -1.91 10.62 5.21
CA LEU A 97 -0.66 10.31 5.90
C LEU A 97 0.43 11.29 5.45
N SER A 98 1.13 11.90 6.41
CA SER A 98 2.20 12.83 6.09
C SER A 98 3.33 12.12 5.33
N GLN A 99 4.07 12.88 4.52
CA GLN A 99 5.17 12.30 3.74
C GLN A 99 6.30 11.77 4.65
N ASN A 100 6.51 12.41 5.79
CA ASN A 100 7.50 11.97 6.78
C ASN A 100 7.07 10.66 7.44
N ASP A 101 5.80 10.54 7.85
CA ASP A 101 5.30 9.30 8.46
C ASP A 101 5.26 8.15 7.45
N PHE A 102 4.95 8.44 6.19
CA PHE A 102 5.00 7.44 5.13
C PHE A 102 6.44 6.99 4.85
N ALA A 103 7.41 7.92 4.83
CA ALA A 103 8.82 7.59 4.65
C ALA A 103 9.37 6.69 5.77
N SER A 104 8.79 6.74 6.98
CA SER A 104 9.11 5.83 8.08
C SER A 104 8.32 4.53 8.06
N SER A 105 7.55 4.22 7.01
CA SER A 105 6.74 2.99 6.98
C SER A 105 7.57 1.73 6.70
N TYR A 106 7.12 0.57 7.21
CA TYR A 106 7.83 -0.69 6.97
C TYR A 106 7.95 -1.06 5.47
N PRO A 107 6.98 -0.76 4.57
CA PRO A 107 7.17 -1.00 3.14
C PRO A 107 8.32 -0.17 2.54
N VAL A 108 8.44 1.10 2.95
CA VAL A 108 9.54 1.97 2.49
C VAL A 108 10.88 1.44 3.01
N LEU A 109 10.96 1.03 4.27
CA LEU A 109 12.17 0.45 4.84
C LEU A 109 12.57 -0.86 4.16
N LEU A 110 11.61 -1.76 3.90
CA LEU A 110 11.87 -3.00 3.18
C LEU A 110 12.41 -2.71 1.77
N LYS A 111 11.83 -1.73 1.07
CA LYS A 111 12.32 -1.31 -0.24
C LYS A 111 13.74 -0.73 -0.18
N GLN A 112 14.04 0.10 0.82
CA GLN A 112 15.40 0.63 1.08
C GLN A 112 16.41 -0.48 1.40
N ALA A 113 15.94 -1.58 2.01
CA ALA A 113 16.73 -2.79 2.26
C ALA A 113 16.83 -3.73 1.03
N ASN A 114 16.41 -3.26 -0.16
CA ASN A 114 16.38 -3.99 -1.42
C ASN A 114 15.40 -5.18 -1.48
N TYR A 115 14.31 -5.14 -0.71
CA TYR A 115 13.20 -6.06 -0.92
C TYR A 115 12.29 -5.58 -2.05
N ARG A 116 11.72 -6.54 -2.78
CA ARG A 116 10.58 -6.28 -3.66
C ARG A 116 9.32 -6.23 -2.80
N THR A 117 8.80 -5.03 -2.59
CA THR A 117 7.55 -4.81 -1.86
C THR A 117 6.43 -4.64 -2.85
N GLY A 118 5.32 -5.36 -2.72
CA GLY A 118 4.19 -5.15 -3.62
C GLY A 118 2.85 -5.40 -2.98
N PHE A 119 1.84 -4.76 -3.54
CA PHE A 119 0.45 -5.04 -3.28
C PHE A 119 -0.11 -5.72 -4.53
N ILE A 120 -0.62 -6.95 -4.39
CA ILE A 120 -1.25 -7.66 -5.50
C ILE A 120 -2.71 -7.22 -5.57
N GLY A 121 -3.07 -6.48 -6.62
CA GLY A 121 -4.44 -6.01 -6.84
C GLY A 121 -4.56 -5.00 -7.98
N LYS A 122 -5.79 -4.51 -8.19
CA LYS A 122 -6.12 -3.42 -9.12
C LYS A 122 -5.84 -2.07 -8.45
N LEU A 123 -5.09 -1.18 -9.11
CA LEU A 123 -4.96 0.21 -8.65
C LEU A 123 -6.24 0.96 -9.00
N ALA A 124 -7.11 1.13 -8.00
CA ALA A 124 -8.36 1.88 -8.12
C ALA A 124 -8.43 2.95 -7.03
N PHE A 125 -8.82 4.15 -7.41
CA PHE A 125 -9.06 5.24 -6.47
C PHE A 125 -10.56 5.53 -6.42
N GLY A 126 -11.16 5.31 -5.24
CA GLY A 126 -12.59 5.55 -4.99
C GLY A 126 -12.85 6.43 -3.75
N PRO A 127 -12.53 7.74 -3.82
CA PRO A 127 -12.61 8.60 -2.65
C PRO A 127 -14.06 8.91 -2.26
N ARG A 128 -14.53 8.35 -1.13
CA ARG A 128 -15.93 8.49 -0.66
C ARG A 128 -16.21 9.66 0.28
N VAL A 129 -15.20 10.45 0.67
CA VAL A 129 -15.40 11.40 1.79
C VAL A 129 -15.13 12.87 1.47
N GLN A 130 -14.24 13.16 0.51
CA GLN A 130 -14.10 14.51 -0.08
C GLN A 130 -13.92 14.33 -1.59
N GLN A 131 -14.96 13.86 -2.25
CA GLN A 131 -14.93 13.45 -3.66
C GLN A 131 -14.41 14.57 -4.57
N GLY A 132 -14.69 15.84 -4.22
CA GLY A 132 -14.24 17.01 -4.99
C GLY A 132 -12.82 17.50 -4.71
N ASN A 133 -12.16 17.08 -3.63
CA ASN A 133 -10.78 17.47 -3.32
C ASN A 133 -10.10 16.41 -2.45
N PHE A 134 -9.42 15.46 -3.09
CA PHE A 134 -8.86 14.28 -2.44
C PHE A 134 -7.37 14.13 -2.71
N ARG A 135 -6.61 13.65 -1.71
CA ARG A 135 -5.20 13.29 -1.83
C ARG A 135 -4.92 12.05 -1.00
N ALA A 136 -4.09 11.14 -1.54
CA ALA A 136 -3.64 9.96 -0.82
C ALA A 136 -2.26 9.50 -1.31
N ALA A 137 -1.48 8.89 -0.42
CA ALA A 137 -0.31 8.13 -0.83
C ALA A 137 -0.72 6.77 -1.39
N PHE A 138 0.08 6.20 -2.29
CA PHE A 138 -0.08 4.83 -2.77
C PHE A 138 1.27 4.13 -2.90
N THR A 139 1.26 2.80 -2.83
CA THR A 139 2.41 1.93 -3.06
C THR A 139 2.15 0.96 -4.20
N THR A 140 3.19 0.57 -4.91
CA THR A 140 3.17 -0.42 -6.00
C THR A 140 4.24 -1.49 -5.73
N ALA A 141 4.33 -2.49 -6.60
CA ALA A 141 5.38 -3.52 -6.55
C ALA A 141 6.81 -2.97 -6.63
N GLU A 142 6.98 -1.80 -7.24
CA GLU A 142 8.29 -1.28 -7.59
C GLU A 142 8.50 0.17 -7.19
N GLY A 143 7.49 0.85 -6.65
CA GLY A 143 7.55 2.25 -6.29
C GLY A 143 6.43 2.72 -5.36
N TRP A 144 6.42 4.02 -5.07
CA TRP A 144 5.34 4.67 -4.33
C TRP A 144 5.18 6.12 -4.79
N GLY A 145 4.00 6.69 -4.55
CA GLY A 145 3.65 8.00 -5.04
C GLY A 145 2.46 8.64 -4.34
N ARG A 146 1.98 9.72 -4.93
CA ARG A 146 0.78 10.46 -4.49
C ARG A 146 -0.27 10.44 -5.58
N PHE A 147 -1.50 10.14 -5.19
CA PHE A 147 -2.70 10.42 -5.97
C PHE A 147 -3.35 11.72 -5.47
N SER A 148 -3.84 12.54 -6.40
CA SER A 148 -4.69 13.68 -6.07
C SER A 148 -5.83 13.84 -7.07
N GLN A 149 -6.99 14.28 -6.60
CA GLN A 149 -8.19 14.50 -7.40
C GLN A 149 -8.85 15.83 -7.02
N THR A 150 -9.34 16.55 -8.03
CA THR A 150 -10.21 17.72 -7.86
C THR A 150 -11.41 17.61 -8.80
N ILE A 151 -12.62 17.91 -8.33
CA ILE A 151 -13.84 18.01 -9.15
C ILE A 151 -14.40 19.42 -9.00
N GLU A 152 -14.39 20.18 -10.09
CA GLU A 152 -14.87 21.56 -10.13
C GLU A 152 -15.47 21.87 -11.51
N GLY A 153 -16.65 22.50 -11.54
CA GLY A 153 -17.26 23.00 -12.79
C GLY A 153 -17.51 21.92 -13.85
N GLY A 154 -17.93 20.72 -13.43
CA GLY A 154 -18.18 19.58 -14.33
C GLY A 154 -16.90 18.97 -14.92
N ARG A 155 -15.74 19.19 -14.29
CA ARG A 155 -14.46 18.64 -14.70
C ARG A 155 -13.81 17.92 -13.54
N GLN A 156 -13.20 16.77 -13.81
CA GLN A 156 -12.39 16.04 -12.85
C GLN A 156 -10.95 15.97 -13.32
N ASN A 157 -10.03 16.47 -12.49
CA ASN A 157 -8.59 16.35 -12.73
C ASN A 157 -8.03 15.38 -11.71
N ASN A 158 -7.29 14.39 -12.19
CA ASN A 158 -6.60 13.42 -11.37
C ASN A 158 -5.10 13.47 -11.69
N ALA A 159 -4.26 13.31 -10.68
CA ALA A 159 -2.81 13.23 -10.86
C ALA A 159 -2.22 12.06 -10.08
N ILE A 160 -1.34 11.31 -10.73
CA ILE A 160 -0.50 10.26 -10.16
C ILE A 160 0.94 10.74 -10.28
N GLU A 161 1.56 11.01 -9.15
CA GLU A 161 2.93 11.46 -9.06
C GLU A 161 3.79 10.37 -8.45
N LEU A 162 4.74 9.82 -9.20
CA LEU A 162 5.62 8.78 -8.69
C LEU A 162 6.81 9.44 -8.00
N ARG A 163 6.99 9.15 -6.70
CA ARG A 163 8.03 9.75 -5.87
C ARG A 163 9.29 8.89 -5.81
N TYR A 164 9.13 7.58 -5.91
CA TYR A 164 10.24 6.64 -5.86
C TYR A 164 9.92 5.39 -6.68
N GLY A 165 10.93 4.81 -7.32
CA GLY A 165 10.83 3.55 -8.05
C GLY A 165 10.12 3.68 -9.40
N THR A 166 9.42 2.61 -9.78
CA THR A 166 8.69 2.47 -11.05
C THR A 166 7.22 2.10 -10.83
N LEU A 167 6.37 2.49 -11.77
CA LEU A 167 4.97 2.10 -11.83
C LEU A 167 4.60 1.74 -13.27
N SER A 168 4.38 0.45 -13.50
CA SER A 168 3.88 -0.08 -14.77
C SER A 168 2.36 -0.25 -14.71
N LEU A 169 1.65 0.36 -15.64
CA LEU A 169 0.19 0.35 -15.74
C LEU A 169 -0.26 -0.30 -17.04
N LYS A 170 -1.22 -1.23 -16.92
CA LYS A 170 -2.05 -1.69 -18.04
C LYS A 170 -3.43 -1.06 -18.03
N GLU A 171 -3.95 -0.77 -16.83
CA GLU A 171 -5.24 -0.14 -16.61
C GLU A 171 -5.17 0.74 -15.35
N LEU A 172 -5.85 1.87 -15.40
CA LEU A 172 -6.17 2.73 -14.26
C LEU A 172 -7.70 2.84 -14.13
N THR A 173 -8.24 2.75 -12.93
CA THR A 173 -9.66 3.01 -12.70
C THR A 173 -9.86 4.12 -11.69
N LEU A 174 -10.74 5.05 -12.04
CA LEU A 174 -11.09 6.23 -11.26
C LEU A 174 -12.60 6.24 -11.05
N ASP A 175 -13.04 6.44 -9.81
CA ASP A 175 -14.45 6.78 -9.56
C ASP A 175 -14.70 8.21 -10.11
N THR A 176 -15.79 8.39 -10.85
CA THR A 176 -16.20 9.68 -11.40
C THR A 176 -17.13 10.40 -10.43
N GLY A 177 -17.11 11.73 -10.42
CA GLY A 177 -18.09 12.52 -9.67
C GLY A 177 -19.53 12.25 -10.14
N LEU A 178 -20.49 12.35 -9.22
CA LEU A 178 -21.92 12.31 -9.54
C LEU A 178 -22.40 13.57 -10.29
N GLU A 179 -21.58 14.61 -10.27
CA GLU A 179 -21.96 15.96 -10.73
C GLU A 179 -21.76 16.19 -12.23
N PHE A 180 -21.17 15.24 -12.95
CA PHE A 180 -21.04 15.30 -14.40
C PHE A 180 -20.87 13.92 -15.04
N GLU A 181 -21.42 13.75 -16.24
CA GLU A 181 -21.14 12.59 -17.08
C GLU A 181 -19.90 12.89 -17.92
N ALA A 182 -18.79 12.21 -17.63
CA ALA A 182 -17.59 12.40 -18.43
C ALA A 182 -17.84 11.89 -19.86
N THR A 183 -17.64 12.77 -20.84
CA THR A 183 -17.73 12.47 -22.27
C THR A 183 -16.36 12.41 -22.93
N LYS A 184 -15.34 12.95 -22.26
CA LYS A 184 -13.95 12.99 -22.73
C LYS A 184 -12.98 12.69 -21.58
N ALA A 185 -11.93 11.93 -21.89
CA ALA A 185 -10.76 11.78 -21.03
C ALA A 185 -9.48 12.07 -21.82
N GLU A 186 -8.56 12.80 -21.20
CA GLU A 186 -7.24 13.11 -21.75
C GLU A 186 -6.16 12.76 -20.73
N ILE A 187 -5.17 11.99 -21.17
CA ILE A 187 -4.10 11.49 -20.32
C ILE A 187 -2.77 12.04 -20.82
N THR A 188 -2.00 12.61 -19.90
CA THR A 188 -0.66 13.15 -20.18
C THR A 188 0.34 12.67 -19.14
N VAL A 189 1.61 12.54 -19.51
CA VAL A 189 2.72 12.35 -18.59
C VAL A 189 3.71 13.46 -18.80
N ASN A 190 4.00 14.23 -17.76
CA ASN A 190 4.83 15.44 -17.82
C ASN A 190 4.39 16.44 -18.90
N GLY A 191 3.11 16.42 -19.29
CA GLY A 191 2.53 17.26 -20.35
C GLY A 191 2.42 16.59 -21.72
N ASP A 192 3.13 15.49 -21.97
CA ASP A 192 3.07 14.76 -23.23
C ASP A 192 1.86 13.82 -23.26
N ARG A 193 1.09 13.84 -24.34
CA ARG A 193 -0.12 13.03 -24.49
C ARG A 193 0.21 11.55 -24.63
N ILE A 194 -0.49 10.71 -23.86
CA ILE A 194 -0.32 9.26 -23.88
C ILE A 194 -1.44 8.60 -24.68
N GLU A 195 -1.10 7.57 -25.45
CA GLU A 195 -2.07 6.71 -26.11
C GLU A 195 -2.85 5.91 -25.06
N SER A 196 -4.18 6.03 -25.10
CA SER A 196 -5.06 5.41 -24.10
C SER A 196 -6.44 5.17 -24.69
N GLN A 197 -7.10 4.11 -24.22
CA GLN A 197 -8.51 3.86 -24.42
C GLN A 197 -9.22 4.01 -23.08
N TRP A 198 -10.47 4.45 -23.07
CA TRP A 198 -11.22 4.49 -21.82
C TRP A 198 -12.70 4.19 -22.03
N LYS A 199 -13.34 3.70 -20.97
CA LYS A 199 -14.76 3.40 -20.93
C LYS A 199 -15.35 3.86 -19.60
N LEU A 200 -16.56 4.38 -19.65
CA LEU A 200 -17.36 4.65 -18.47
C LEU A 200 -18.24 3.41 -18.19
N GLN A 201 -18.19 2.89 -16.97
CA GLN A 201 -19.05 1.82 -16.49
C GLN A 201 -19.63 2.23 -15.14
N ALA A 202 -20.91 2.62 -15.14
CA ALA A 202 -21.53 3.31 -14.00
C ALA A 202 -20.70 4.54 -13.60
N GLU A 203 -20.36 4.69 -12.33
CA GLU A 203 -19.59 5.82 -11.78
C GLU A 203 -18.07 5.59 -11.84
N ARG A 204 -17.59 4.80 -12.82
CA ARG A 204 -16.16 4.45 -12.93
C ARG A 204 -15.66 4.61 -14.34
N ALA A 205 -14.56 5.35 -14.47
CA ALA A 205 -13.78 5.43 -15.68
C ALA A 205 -12.62 4.43 -15.62
N ALA A 206 -12.64 3.44 -16.51
CA ALA A 206 -11.52 2.52 -16.72
C ALA A 206 -10.70 2.98 -17.92
N ILE A 207 -9.43 3.29 -17.71
CA ILE A 207 -8.48 3.78 -18.70
C ILE A 207 -7.45 2.68 -18.95
N ALA A 208 -7.42 2.16 -20.16
CA ALA A 208 -6.47 1.15 -20.61
C ALA A 208 -5.31 1.80 -21.39
N PHE A 209 -4.12 1.24 -21.20
CA PHE A 209 -2.90 1.62 -21.92
C PHE A 209 -2.49 0.42 -22.80
N PRO A 210 -2.87 0.37 -24.09
CA PRO A 210 -2.66 -0.81 -24.94
C PRO A 210 -1.19 -1.24 -25.05
N SER A 211 -0.30 -0.25 -25.13
CA SER A 211 1.16 -0.44 -25.19
C SER A 211 1.81 -0.57 -23.81
N GLY A 212 1.02 -0.52 -22.73
CA GLY A 212 1.51 -0.30 -21.38
C GLY A 212 1.93 1.16 -21.14
N LEU A 213 2.00 1.55 -19.86
CA LEU A 213 2.54 2.84 -19.45
C LEU A 213 3.47 2.64 -18.25
N ASP A 214 4.72 3.04 -18.40
CA ASP A 214 5.70 3.06 -17.31
C ASP A 214 5.91 4.49 -16.82
N LEU A 215 5.81 4.66 -15.50
CA LEU A 215 6.20 5.88 -14.79
C LEU A 215 7.45 5.60 -13.97
N THR A 216 8.38 6.53 -13.97
CA THR A 216 9.58 6.55 -13.12
C THR A 216 9.50 7.69 -12.10
N ALA A 217 10.26 7.58 -11.02
CA ALA A 217 10.35 8.62 -10.00
C ALA A 217 10.57 10.01 -10.62
N GLY A 218 9.79 11.00 -10.19
CA GLY A 218 9.80 12.36 -10.71
C GLY A 218 8.80 12.63 -11.83
N GLN A 219 8.18 11.60 -12.42
CA GLN A 219 7.14 11.78 -13.42
C GLN A 219 5.75 11.97 -12.79
N ILE A 220 4.92 12.76 -13.48
CA ILE A 220 3.54 13.03 -13.11
C ILE A 220 2.64 12.67 -14.28
N MET A 221 1.73 11.73 -14.06
CA MET A 221 0.62 11.47 -14.96
C MET A 221 -0.60 12.29 -14.55
N VAL A 222 -1.25 12.94 -15.50
CA VAL A 222 -2.49 13.70 -15.29
C VAL A 222 -3.59 13.12 -16.17
N VAL A 223 -4.75 12.86 -15.57
CA VAL A 223 -5.98 12.45 -16.25
C VAL A 223 -7.02 13.54 -16.07
N LYS A 224 -7.38 14.21 -17.17
CA LYS A 224 -8.42 15.23 -17.21
C LYS A 224 -9.70 14.64 -17.80
N MET A 225 -10.81 14.82 -17.12
CA MET A 225 -12.13 14.36 -17.55
C MET A 225 -13.11 15.53 -17.60
N SER A 226 -13.97 15.54 -18.61
CA SER A 226 -15.04 16.53 -18.84
C SER A 226 -16.20 15.93 -19.60
#